data_AF-A0A3D2W7I6-F1
#
_entry.id   AF-A0A3D2W7I6-F1
#
_cell.length_a   1.000
_cell.length_b   1.000
_cell.length_c   1.000
_cell.angle_alpha   90.00
_cell.angle_beta   90.00
_cell.angle_gamma   90.00
#
_symmetry.space_group_name_H-M   'P 1'
#
loop_
_entity.id
_entity.type
_entity.pdbx_description
1 polymer ?
#
loop_
_entity_poly.entity_id
_entity_poly.type
_entity_poly.pdbx_seq_one_letter_code
_entity_poly.pdbx_strand_id
1 'polypeptide(L)'
;MKLREQENSFVYQGKRPLGKLVKRFWLCSVFSLILQIAAGCIPSTGLVRTAYVLVPYGLGLCASIFLIRKVTEFTFADAKMERSVYHRTAETFDAALLAAGAMAVLTAAAELIRLFITAEKSIPASIAVILLEAAASGCMAWFKYEEADLIYKEIPAKKK
;
A
#
# COMPACT_ATOMS: atom_id res chain seq x y z
N MET A 1 7.24 -14.72 36.88
CA MET A 1 8.06 -13.83 36.02
C MET A 1 7.13 -12.82 35.34
N LYS A 2 6.73 -11.76 36.06
CA LYS A 2 5.87 -10.67 35.57
C LYS A 2 6.73 -9.41 35.53
N LEU A 3 7.46 -9.24 34.44
CA LEU A 3 8.02 -7.93 34.07
C LEU A 3 7.22 -7.50 32.84
N ARG A 4 5.96 -7.13 33.06
CA ARG A 4 5.26 -6.25 32.10
C ARG A 4 5.94 -4.91 32.30
N GLU A 5 6.97 -4.65 31.49
CA GLU A 5 7.46 -3.29 31.30
C GLU A 5 6.24 -2.40 31.12
N GLN A 6 6.20 -1.34 31.91
CA GLN A 6 5.23 -0.27 31.73
C GLN A 6 5.57 0.45 30.44
N GLU A 7 5.24 -0.17 29.31
CA GLU A 7 5.52 0.35 27.98
C GLU A 7 4.60 1.53 27.71
N ASN A 8 5.17 2.62 27.19
CA ASN A 8 4.37 3.77 26.75
C ASN A 8 3.36 3.30 25.70
N SER A 9 2.12 3.74 25.83
CA SER A 9 1.04 3.34 24.93
C SER A 9 0.64 4.50 24.05
N PHE A 10 0.48 4.25 22.75
CA PHE A 10 -0.05 5.24 21.81
C PHE A 10 -1.57 5.12 21.77
N VAL A 11 -2.25 6.26 21.95
CA VAL A 11 -3.71 6.35 21.80
C VAL A 11 -4.04 7.22 20.61
N TYR A 12 -4.98 6.72 19.80
CA TYR A 12 -5.48 7.45 18.66
C TYR A 12 -6.29 8.68 19.10
N GLN A 13 -5.90 9.86 18.62
CA GLN A 13 -6.61 11.14 18.82
C GLN A 13 -7.01 11.79 17.48
N GLY A 14 -7.14 11.00 16.41
CA GLY A 14 -7.59 11.55 15.14
C GLY A 14 -9.03 12.07 15.19
N LYS A 15 -9.34 13.00 14.29
CA LYS A 15 -10.67 13.63 14.22
C LYS A 15 -11.79 12.68 13.75
N ARG A 16 -11.44 11.52 13.18
CA ARG A 16 -12.38 10.56 12.59
C ARG A 16 -12.42 9.27 13.39
N PRO A 17 -13.54 8.54 13.46
CA PRO A 17 -13.57 7.26 14.15
C PRO A 17 -12.67 6.24 13.43
N LEU A 18 -11.76 5.61 14.19
CA LEU A 18 -10.80 4.60 13.73
C LEU A 18 -11.45 3.56 12.81
N GLY A 19 -12.62 3.04 13.18
CA GLY A 19 -13.32 2.02 12.38
C GLY A 19 -13.72 2.47 10.97
N LYS A 20 -14.01 3.76 10.74
CA LYS A 20 -14.27 4.26 9.38
C LYS A 20 -12.99 4.38 8.57
N LEU A 21 -11.89 4.76 9.23
CA LEU A 21 -10.59 4.92 8.58
C LEU A 21 -10.00 3.57 8.18
N VAL A 22 -10.05 2.58 9.07
CA VAL A 22 -9.64 1.20 8.79
C VAL A 22 -10.45 0.60 7.63
N LYS A 23 -11.77 0.84 7.58
CA LYS A 23 -12.61 0.41 6.44
C LYS A 23 -12.16 1.03 5.12
N ARG A 24 -11.80 2.32 5.13
CA ARG A 24 -11.30 3.00 3.92
C ARG A 24 -9.93 2.47 3.52
N PHE A 25 -9.05 2.21 4.48
CA PHE A 25 -7.77 1.58 4.22
C PHE A 25 -7.98 0.21 3.58
N TRP A 26 -8.84 -0.63 4.14
CA TRP A 26 -9.20 -1.92 3.54
C TRP A 26 -9.74 -1.79 2.11
N LEU A 27 -10.68 -0.88 1.88
CA LEU A 27 -11.24 -0.63 0.55
C LEU A 27 -10.15 -0.25 -0.45
N CYS A 28 -9.31 0.72 -0.12
CA CYS A 28 -8.26 1.20 -1.02
C CYS A 28 -7.16 0.14 -1.26
N SER A 29 -6.74 -0.60 -0.24
CA SER A 29 -5.72 -1.65 -0.37
C SER A 29 -6.21 -2.83 -1.20
N VAL A 30 -7.42 -3.32 -0.94
CA VAL A 30 -8.03 -4.41 -1.72
C VAL A 30 -8.30 -3.96 -3.15
N PHE A 31 -8.84 -2.76 -3.33
CA PHE A 31 -9.10 -2.22 -4.66
C PHE A 31 -7.82 -2.08 -5.48
N SER A 32 -6.74 -1.58 -4.88
CA SER A 32 -5.44 -1.47 -5.53
C SER A 32 -4.85 -2.83 -5.90
N LEU A 33 -4.98 -3.85 -5.02
CA LEU A 33 -4.58 -5.22 -5.34
C LEU A 33 -5.39 -5.80 -6.51
N ILE A 34 -6.71 -5.58 -6.54
CA ILE A 34 -7.58 -6.05 -7.62
C ILE A 34 -7.15 -5.41 -8.95
N LEU A 35 -6.83 -4.11 -8.96
CA LEU A 35 -6.34 -3.41 -10.15
C LEU A 35 -5.03 -4.02 -10.67
N GLN A 36 -4.08 -4.30 -9.79
CA GLN A 36 -2.81 -4.94 -10.16
C GLN A 36 -3.03 -6.37 -10.69
N ILE A 37 -3.90 -7.17 -10.07
CA ILE A 37 -4.25 -8.51 -10.59
C ILE A 37 -4.91 -8.40 -11.96
N ALA A 38 -5.84 -7.46 -12.14
CA ALA A 38 -6.48 -7.21 -13.42
C ALA A 38 -5.47 -6.81 -14.51
N ALA A 39 -4.46 -6.00 -14.16
CA ALA A 39 -3.38 -5.64 -15.08
C ALA A 39 -2.56 -6.87 -15.51
N GLY A 40 -2.31 -7.81 -14.59
CA GLY A 40 -1.61 -9.08 -14.88
C GLY A 40 -2.42 -10.07 -15.72
N CYS A 41 -3.76 -9.98 -15.67
CA CYS A 41 -4.66 -10.79 -16.50
C CYS A 41 -4.74 -10.31 -17.95
N ILE A 42 -4.28 -9.09 -18.25
CA ILE A 42 -4.24 -8.59 -19.61
C ILE A 42 -3.06 -9.24 -20.32
N PRO A 43 -3.27 -9.94 -21.45
CA PRO A 43 -2.18 -10.50 -22.25
C PRO A 43 -1.46 -9.37 -23.00
N SER A 44 -0.78 -8.51 -22.25
CA SER A 44 0.15 -7.52 -22.78
C SER A 44 1.51 -8.20 -22.96
N THR A 45 2.08 -8.07 -24.15
CA THR A 45 3.39 -8.66 -24.49
C THR A 45 4.52 -8.17 -23.56
N GLY A 46 4.34 -7.05 -22.84
CA GLY A 46 5.31 -6.50 -21.88
C GLY A 46 5.44 -7.30 -20.58
N LEU A 47 4.32 -7.67 -19.96
CA LEU A 47 4.33 -8.51 -18.75
C LEU A 47 4.85 -9.92 -19.02
N VAL A 48 4.68 -10.42 -20.25
CA VAL A 48 5.08 -11.79 -20.63
C VAL A 48 6.51 -11.88 -21.17
N ARG A 49 7.01 -10.85 -21.87
CA ARG A 49 8.31 -10.92 -22.57
C ARG A 49 9.36 -9.95 -22.07
N THR A 50 9.00 -9.01 -21.20
CA THR A 50 9.87 -7.88 -20.87
C THR A 50 10.17 -7.81 -19.38
N ALA A 51 11.40 -8.23 -19.00
CA ALA A 51 11.84 -8.27 -17.61
C ALA A 51 11.76 -6.91 -16.90
N TYR A 52 12.03 -5.80 -17.61
CA TYR A 52 11.99 -4.46 -17.01
C TYR A 52 10.56 -3.95 -16.72
N VAL A 53 9.51 -4.59 -17.25
CA VAL A 53 8.09 -4.34 -16.89
C VAL A 53 7.64 -5.33 -15.81
N LEU A 54 8.06 -6.59 -15.93
CA LEU A 54 7.64 -7.66 -15.02
C LEU A 54 8.21 -7.51 -13.60
N VAL A 55 9.46 -7.09 -13.46
CA VAL A 55 10.10 -6.89 -12.15
C VAL A 55 9.39 -5.83 -11.30
N PRO A 56 9.18 -4.59 -11.77
CA PRO A 56 8.47 -3.59 -10.97
C PRO A 56 7.03 -4.01 -10.69
N TYR A 57 6.36 -4.68 -11.63
CA TYR A 57 5.01 -5.22 -11.41
C TYR A 57 4.97 -6.25 -10.27
N GLY A 58 5.87 -7.24 -10.31
CA GLY A 58 5.96 -8.28 -9.28
C GLY A 58 6.32 -7.72 -7.90
N LEU A 59 7.24 -6.75 -7.85
CA LEU A 59 7.57 -6.04 -6.61
C LEU A 59 6.38 -5.22 -6.09
N GLY A 60 5.62 -4.57 -6.98
CA GLY A 60 4.40 -3.84 -6.67
C GLY A 60 3.32 -4.74 -6.07
N LEU A 61 3.09 -5.93 -6.64
CA LEU A 61 2.17 -6.94 -6.08
C LEU A 61 2.60 -7.39 -4.68
N CYS A 62 3.87 -7.71 -4.50
CA CYS A 62 4.41 -8.11 -3.18
C CYS A 62 4.22 -6.99 -2.15
N ALA A 63 4.46 -5.74 -2.52
CA ALA A 63 4.28 -4.58 -1.66
C ALA A 63 2.79 -4.38 -1.30
N SER A 64 1.87 -4.54 -2.25
CA SER A 64 0.42 -4.47 -2.01
C SER A 64 -0.07 -5.57 -1.06
N ILE A 65 0.41 -6.81 -1.22
CA ILE A 65 0.09 -7.93 -0.32
C ILE A 65 0.63 -7.64 1.09
N PHE A 66 1.87 -7.15 1.19
CA PHE A 66 2.45 -6.75 2.46
C PHE A 66 1.66 -5.63 3.13
N LEU A 67 1.19 -4.66 2.36
CA LEU A 67 0.35 -3.57 2.84
C LEU A 67 -1.00 -4.09 3.38
N ILE A 68 -1.66 -5.03 2.71
CA ILE A 68 -2.89 -5.67 3.22
C ILE A 68 -2.63 -6.39 4.54
N ARG A 69 -1.50 -7.09 4.66
CA ARG A 69 -1.11 -7.72 5.93
C ARG A 69 -0.95 -6.68 7.03
N LYS A 70 -0.33 -5.54 6.75
CA LYS A 70 -0.18 -4.44 7.71
C LYS A 70 -1.50 -3.78 8.09
N VAL A 71 -2.40 -3.56 7.12
CA VAL A 71 -3.77 -3.09 7.39
C VAL A 71 -4.53 -4.09 8.27
N THR A 72 -4.29 -5.40 8.07
CA THR A 72 -4.89 -6.47 8.90
C THR A 72 -4.36 -6.43 10.33
N GLU A 73 -3.04 -6.33 10.52
CA GLU A 73 -2.40 -6.13 11.83
C GLU A 73 -2.98 -4.88 12.53
N PHE A 74 -3.15 -3.78 11.79
CA PHE A 74 -3.73 -2.54 12.29
C PHE A 74 -5.24 -2.65 12.58
N THR A 75 -5.97 -3.53 11.90
CA THR A 75 -7.41 -3.79 12.17
C THR A 75 -7.61 -4.53 13.49
N PHE A 76 -6.68 -5.44 13.83
CA PHE A 76 -6.67 -6.14 15.11
C PHE A 76 -6.08 -5.30 16.24
N ALA A 77 -5.31 -4.28 15.92
CA ALA A 77 -4.75 -3.36 16.88
C ALA A 77 -5.84 -2.36 17.33
N ASP A 78 -6.19 -2.44 18.61
CA ASP A 78 -7.25 -1.65 19.22
C ASP A 78 -6.87 -0.16 19.32
N ALA A 79 -7.78 0.70 19.79
CA ALA A 79 -7.55 2.16 19.91
C ALA A 79 -6.31 2.57 20.77
N LYS A 80 -5.72 1.59 21.47
CA LYS A 80 -4.52 1.71 22.28
C LYS A 80 -3.48 0.68 21.79
N MET A 81 -2.41 1.16 21.16
CA MET A 81 -1.30 0.32 20.70
C MET A 81 -0.11 0.44 21.64
N GLU A 82 0.55 -0.69 21.93
CA GLU A 82 1.88 -0.68 22.56
C GLU A 82 2.91 -0.06 21.60
N ARG A 83 3.92 0.64 22.14
CA ARG A 83 4.95 1.35 21.38
C ARG A 83 5.69 0.45 20.39
N SER A 84 5.96 -0.79 20.78
CA SER A 84 6.60 -1.82 19.95
C SER A 84 5.75 -2.21 18.74
N VAL A 85 4.42 -2.31 18.92
CA VAL A 85 3.47 -2.58 17.84
C VAL A 85 3.30 -1.34 16.96
N TYR A 86 3.28 -0.14 17.53
CA TYR A 86 3.19 1.12 16.78
C TYR A 86 4.39 1.31 15.85
N HIS A 87 5.63 1.16 16.36
CA HIS A 87 6.84 1.31 15.56
C HIS A 87 6.91 0.26 14.43
N ARG A 88 6.55 -0.99 14.74
CA ARG A 88 6.55 -2.08 13.75
C ARG A 88 5.44 -1.99 12.71
N THR A 89 4.38 -1.22 12.98
CA THR A 89 3.21 -1.14 12.09
C THR A 89 3.20 0.18 11.36
N ALA A 90 3.13 1.31 12.07
CA ALA A 90 2.99 2.64 11.49
C ALA A 90 4.23 3.10 10.70
N GLU A 91 5.45 2.84 11.18
CA GLU A 91 6.67 3.28 10.48
C GLU A 91 6.90 2.50 9.17
N THR A 92 6.58 1.20 9.17
CA THR A 92 6.70 0.37 7.96
C THR A 92 5.53 0.55 6.99
N PHE A 93 4.46 1.22 7.42
CA PHE A 93 3.24 1.42 6.64
C PHE A 93 3.47 2.43 5.52
N ASP A 94 4.03 3.60 5.85
CA ASP A 94 4.36 4.63 4.86
C ASP A 94 5.39 4.12 3.85
N ALA A 95 6.39 3.35 4.32
CA ALA A 95 7.38 2.73 3.45
C ALA A 95 6.76 1.71 2.48
N ALA A 96 5.84 0.86 2.97
CA ALA A 96 5.14 -0.11 2.12
C ALA A 96 4.24 0.57 1.10
N LEU A 97 3.56 1.65 1.50
CA LEU A 97 2.68 2.43 0.63
C LEU A 97 3.46 3.17 -0.46
N LEU A 98 4.57 3.81 -0.08
CA LEU A 98 5.49 4.45 -1.02
C LEU A 98 6.10 3.44 -1.99
N ALA A 99 6.53 2.28 -1.49
CA ALA A 99 7.09 1.22 -2.33
C ALA A 99 6.05 0.71 -3.34
N ALA A 100 4.85 0.40 -2.88
CA ALA A 100 3.77 -0.10 -3.74
C ALA A 100 3.36 0.94 -4.81
N GLY A 101 3.26 2.22 -4.42
CA GLY A 101 2.92 3.31 -5.34
C GLY A 101 4.03 3.60 -6.34
N ALA A 102 5.29 3.63 -5.89
CA ALA A 102 6.45 3.84 -6.75
C ALA A 102 6.60 2.71 -7.77
N MET A 103 6.40 1.45 -7.35
CA MET A 103 6.47 0.30 -8.25
C MET A 103 5.33 0.30 -9.28
N ALA A 104 4.13 0.73 -8.93
CA ALA A 104 3.03 0.93 -9.89
C ALA A 104 3.38 2.01 -10.93
N VAL A 105 3.95 3.14 -10.51
CA VAL A 105 4.41 4.20 -11.42
C VAL A 105 5.54 3.70 -12.33
N LEU A 106 6.51 2.97 -11.78
CA LEU A 106 7.59 2.37 -12.57
C LEU A 106 7.06 1.36 -13.60
N THR A 107 6.06 0.56 -13.22
CA THR A 107 5.41 -0.39 -14.14
C THR A 107 4.69 0.34 -15.27
N ALA A 108 3.93 1.40 -14.95
CA ALA A 108 3.27 2.23 -15.95
C ALA A 108 4.28 2.92 -16.90
N ALA A 109 5.37 3.46 -16.36
CA ALA A 109 6.42 4.10 -17.15
C ALA A 109 7.16 3.08 -18.04
N ALA A 110 7.46 1.89 -17.52
CA ALA A 110 8.09 0.81 -18.27
C ALA A 110 7.20 0.34 -19.44
N GLU A 111 5.89 0.19 -19.21
CA GLU A 111 4.94 -0.18 -20.25
C GLU A 111 4.76 0.95 -21.29
N LEU A 112 4.83 2.22 -20.86
CA LEU A 112 4.83 3.38 -21.76
C LEU A 112 6.07 3.40 -22.67
N ILE A 113 7.27 3.22 -22.10
CA ILE A 113 8.53 3.13 -22.85
C ILE A 113 8.46 1.98 -23.86
N ARG A 114 7.90 0.83 -23.45
CA ARG A 114 7.70 -0.31 -24.34
C ARG A 114 6.80 0.03 -25.53
N LEU A 115 5.74 0.80 -25.31
CA LEU A 115 4.81 1.26 -26.35
C LEU A 115 5.51 2.17 -27.37
N PHE A 116 6.44 3.02 -26.93
CA PHE A 116 7.25 3.87 -27.81
C PHE A 116 8.31 3.10 -28.60
N ILE A 117 8.94 2.09 -27.99
CA ILE A 117 10.01 1.30 -28.64
C ILE A 117 9.45 0.24 -29.58
N THR A 118 8.37 -0.42 -29.14
CA THR A 118 7.78 -1.55 -29.84
C THR A 118 6.49 -1.08 -30.47
N ALA A 119 6.49 -0.80 -31.76
CA ALA A 119 5.28 -0.50 -32.55
C ALA A 119 4.41 -1.78 -32.72
N GLU A 120 4.13 -2.48 -31.63
CA GLU A 120 3.35 -3.73 -31.62
C GLU A 120 1.84 -3.47 -31.61
N LYS A 121 1.10 -4.44 -32.16
CA LYS A 121 -0.33 -4.35 -32.53
C LYS A 121 -1.32 -4.22 -31.36
N SER A 122 -0.91 -4.37 -30.10
CA SER A 122 -1.83 -4.35 -28.96
C SER A 122 -1.78 -3.05 -28.15
N ILE A 123 -1.74 -1.89 -28.82
CA ILE A 123 -1.90 -0.55 -28.24
C ILE A 123 -3.00 -0.48 -27.16
N PRO A 124 -4.23 -1.00 -27.37
CA PRO A 124 -5.28 -0.93 -26.36
C PRO A 124 -4.96 -1.73 -25.08
N ALA A 125 -4.25 -2.86 -25.18
CA ALA A 125 -3.89 -3.66 -24.01
C ALA A 125 -2.83 -2.96 -23.15
N SER A 126 -1.82 -2.35 -23.78
CA SER A 126 -0.81 -1.55 -23.07
C SER A 126 -1.40 -0.32 -22.40
N ILE A 127 -2.31 0.39 -23.08
CA ILE A 127 -3.02 1.53 -22.48
C ILE A 127 -3.85 1.07 -21.28
N ALA A 128 -4.54 -0.07 -21.37
CA ALA A 128 -5.32 -0.61 -20.25
C ALA A 128 -4.43 -0.93 -19.03
N VAL A 129 -3.25 -1.54 -19.23
CA VAL A 129 -2.28 -1.78 -18.14
C VAL A 129 -1.78 -0.48 -17.52
N ILE A 130 -1.41 0.52 -18.36
CA ILE A 130 -0.97 1.83 -17.88
C ILE A 130 -2.06 2.51 -17.04
N LEU A 131 -3.32 2.46 -17.49
CA LEU A 131 -4.44 3.06 -16.76
C LEU A 131 -4.74 2.33 -15.44
N LEU A 132 -4.66 1.00 -15.43
CA LEU A 132 -4.86 0.20 -14.21
C LEU A 132 -3.77 0.46 -13.17
N GLU A 133 -2.50 0.49 -13.57
CA GLU A 133 -1.37 0.80 -12.69
C GLU A 133 -1.40 2.26 -12.23
N ALA A 134 -1.77 3.20 -13.11
CA ALA A 134 -1.98 4.59 -12.73
C ALA A 134 -3.11 4.73 -11.69
N ALA A 135 -4.24 4.05 -11.90
CA ALA A 135 -5.34 4.03 -10.93
C ALA A 135 -4.91 3.40 -9.60
N ALA A 136 -4.13 2.32 -9.62
CA ALA A 136 -3.59 1.68 -8.42
C ALA A 136 -2.69 2.63 -7.64
N SER A 137 -1.78 3.35 -8.33
CA SER A 137 -0.91 4.36 -7.71
C SER A 137 -1.70 5.55 -7.16
N GLY A 138 -2.73 6.01 -7.87
CA GLY A 138 -3.64 7.06 -7.42
C GLY A 138 -4.38 6.68 -6.14
N CYS A 139 -4.82 5.41 -6.03
CA CYS A 139 -5.43 4.89 -4.81
C CYS A 139 -4.43 4.89 -3.63
N MET A 140 -3.17 4.56 -3.88
CA MET A 140 -2.13 4.58 -2.85
C MET A 140 -1.72 6.01 -2.44
N ALA A 141 -1.68 6.95 -3.39
CA ALA A 141 -1.46 8.36 -3.10
C ALA A 141 -2.61 8.96 -2.28
N TRP A 142 -3.86 8.63 -2.62
CA TRP A 142 -5.03 8.99 -1.84
C TRP A 142 -4.97 8.43 -0.43
N PHE A 143 -4.57 7.16 -0.31
CA PHE A 143 -4.37 6.50 0.97
C PHE A 143 -3.31 7.20 1.83
N LYS A 144 -2.20 7.65 1.22
CA LYS A 144 -1.13 8.40 1.92
C LYS A 144 -1.66 9.74 2.45
N TYR A 145 -2.51 10.40 1.67
CA TYR A 145 -3.18 11.62 2.11
C TYR A 145 -4.09 11.36 3.32
N GLU A 146 -4.79 10.22 3.35
CA GLU A 146 -5.65 9.83 4.47
C GLU A 146 -4.86 9.30 5.69
N GLU A 147 -3.66 8.76 5.48
CA GLU A 147 -2.72 8.41 6.54
C GLU A 147 -2.23 9.67 7.29
N ALA A 148 -2.07 10.81 6.61
CA ALA A 148 -1.69 12.06 7.26
C ALA A 148 -2.71 12.52 8.33
N ASP A 149 -3.96 12.03 8.27
CA ASP A 149 -4.98 12.25 9.30
C ASP A 149 -4.85 11.30 10.53
N LEU A 150 -3.94 10.32 10.50
CA LEU A 150 -3.63 9.44 11.64
C LEU A 150 -2.78 10.18 12.67
N ILE A 151 -3.44 10.73 13.69
CA ILE A 151 -2.77 11.37 14.82
C ILE A 151 -2.77 10.40 16.01
N TYR A 152 -1.60 9.84 16.32
CA TYR A 152 -1.36 9.08 17.55
C TYR A 152 -0.59 9.94 18.54
N LYS A 153 -1.05 9.99 19.80
CA LYS A 153 -0.30 10.62 20.89
C LYS A 153 0.26 9.54 21.81
N GLU A 154 1.54 9.70 22.15
CA GLU A 154 2.18 8.90 23.18
C GLU A 154 1.59 9.28 24.54
N ILE A 155 1.05 8.29 25.26
CA ILE A 155 0.65 8.45 26.66
C ILE A 155 1.74 7.80 27.51
N PRO A 156 2.43 8.59 28.36
CA PRO A 156 3.46 8.05 29.23
C PRO A 156 2.84 7.07 30.22
N ALA A 157 3.52 5.95 30.46
CA ALA A 157 3.03 4.99 31.43
C ALA A 157 2.97 5.63 32.84
N LYS A 158 1.82 5.47 33.50
CA LYS A 158 1.57 6.06 34.81
C LYS A 158 2.43 5.32 35.84
N LYS A 159 3.59 5.89 36.19
CA LYS A 159 4.46 5.42 37.29
C LYS A 159 3.58 5.28 38.55
N LYS A 160 3.37 4.05 38.99
CA LYS A 160 2.81 3.74 40.31
C LYS A 160 3.96 3.64 41.30
#